data_AF-A0A2K0U196-F1
#
_entry.id   AF-A0A2K0U196-F1
#
_cell.length_a   1.000
_cell.length_b   1.000
_cell.length_c   1.000
_cell.angle_alpha   90.00
_cell.angle_beta   90.00
_cell.angle_gamma   90.00
#
_symmetry.space_group_name_H-M   'P 1'
#
loop_
_entity.id
_entity.type
_entity.pdbx_description
1 polymer ?
#
loop_
_entity_poly.entity_id
_entity_poly.type
_entity_poly.pdbx_seq_one_letter_code
_entity_poly.pdbx_strand_id
1 'polypeptide(L)'
;MAPRSAWPLETAQAANLALAMRSPSLFRMIDSLTSCPVLSTDAWTNPMIYTAYLGATQLTEMLILEGLDLHEYITQWDLDTALLNASYAGSLETVRLLVDKGASVDSGKATRRNPLTQAALGGHAAAVRFFVEDEALAAALDGADVRKWVLNAAAEDSHFDIIELLVRNGTEVDEYTFEKVAGSSKDEAAILECLPFLLDNSPDITKEGALCNAAFWGNWKVFELLLGKGADIKALGSRWGNSLHIACAALDIDQSRIEYLLGLGADPNVQGGDHGIALQAVCYSYSSRDEDACIKVTKLLIALGVDIAAQGGEYGNALNNVCASKGNDGMCWYSMAVCHHGNSDLVPLLLAWGENVHAQGGAFTTALHAACFTRPRERKKGDVEMIRLLLDHGAHIQVPGVSSGSVLHAVASSNKSKYNSLLLRVLELGADINQADERGGTALHYALQNMRFDSKDTKQSRIRLLIEHGADVHLAVGDLGSPLYSICVATTNLSDVYEKDRTVALLLEICPDIDVNAQGGEYGSALQAAAWSGQAESIKRLSEKGAHVHVRGDKYGSALNAAVIMGYWNIVKMLLENGARPDFHWQDEMDEDWLAEVQKEHGRGAVEKYRKFCEVEKRKLYIERTQVTA
;
A
#
# COMPACT_ATOMS: atom_id res chain seq x y z
N MET A 1 30.02 29.64 0.80
CA MET A 1 30.73 28.39 0.41
C MET A 1 31.63 28.69 -0.78
N ALA A 2 32.77 28.01 -0.92
CA ALA A 2 33.62 28.16 -2.10
C ALA A 2 32.95 27.53 -3.33
N PRO A 3 32.98 28.18 -4.51
CA PRO A 3 32.38 27.64 -5.73
C PRO A 3 33.04 26.30 -6.11
N ARG A 4 32.25 25.36 -6.62
CA ARG A 4 32.68 23.98 -6.97
C ARG A 4 33.86 23.94 -7.93
N SER A 5 33.95 24.93 -8.83
CA SER A 5 35.08 25.11 -9.75
C SER A 5 36.43 25.32 -9.03
N ALA A 6 36.40 25.65 -7.73
CA ALA A 6 37.58 25.83 -6.89
C ALA A 6 37.86 24.62 -5.98
N TRP A 7 37.13 23.51 -6.11
CA TRP A 7 37.35 22.31 -5.28
C TRP A 7 38.52 21.47 -5.81
N PRO A 8 39.39 20.95 -4.93
CA PRO A 8 40.35 19.93 -5.30
C PRO A 8 39.65 18.67 -5.85
N LEU A 9 40.30 17.98 -6.81
CA LEU A 9 39.75 16.78 -7.46
C LEU A 9 39.36 15.70 -6.44
N GLU A 10 40.19 15.49 -5.41
CA GLU A 10 39.95 14.49 -4.36
C GLU A 10 38.71 14.85 -3.51
N THR A 11 38.52 16.13 -3.21
CA THR A 11 37.33 16.63 -2.50
C THR A 11 36.08 16.47 -3.35
N ALA A 12 36.18 16.75 -4.66
CA ALA A 12 35.08 16.53 -5.59
C ALA A 12 34.73 15.04 -5.68
N GLN A 13 35.71 14.14 -5.84
CA GLN A 13 35.48 12.69 -5.89
C GLN A 13 34.88 12.14 -4.58
N ALA A 14 35.37 12.59 -3.43
CA ALA A 14 34.84 12.19 -2.13
C ALA A 14 33.38 12.67 -1.97
N ALA A 15 33.07 13.89 -2.39
CA ALA A 15 31.71 14.40 -2.41
C ALA A 15 30.81 13.60 -3.38
N ASN A 16 31.31 13.23 -4.56
CA ASN A 16 30.57 12.42 -5.54
C ASN A 16 30.21 11.04 -4.96
N LEU A 17 31.17 10.36 -4.32
CA LEU A 17 30.95 9.06 -3.66
C LEU A 17 30.00 9.18 -2.45
N ALA A 18 30.12 10.26 -1.70
CA ALA A 18 29.24 10.54 -0.57
C ALA A 18 27.80 10.83 -1.02
N LEU A 19 27.59 11.40 -2.21
CA LEU A 19 26.30 11.76 -2.78
C LEU A 19 25.73 10.69 -3.74
N ALA A 20 26.43 9.58 -3.94
CA ALA A 20 26.02 8.55 -4.88
C ALA A 20 24.69 7.89 -4.49
N MET A 21 23.90 7.48 -5.50
CA MET A 21 22.63 6.78 -5.30
C MET A 21 22.82 5.57 -4.38
N ARG A 22 22.05 5.52 -3.28
CA ARG A 22 22.11 4.50 -2.23
C ARG A 22 23.47 4.36 -1.52
N SER A 23 24.30 5.42 -1.50
CA SER A 23 25.53 5.46 -0.69
C SER A 23 25.21 5.35 0.80
N PRO A 24 25.86 4.44 1.56
CA PRO A 24 25.72 4.36 3.02
C PRO A 24 26.12 5.65 3.73
N SER A 25 26.96 6.48 3.10
CA SER A 25 27.38 7.78 3.64
C SER A 25 26.27 8.82 3.47
N LEU A 26 25.63 8.87 2.30
CA LEU A 26 24.45 9.71 2.08
C LEU A 26 23.32 9.34 3.03
N PHE A 27 23.04 8.03 3.16
CA PHE A 27 22.03 7.51 4.07
C PHE A 27 22.28 8.00 5.50
N ARG A 28 23.50 7.86 6.03
CA ARG A 28 23.82 8.29 7.39
C ARG A 28 23.75 9.81 7.56
N MET A 29 24.16 10.58 6.54
CA MET A 29 24.06 12.04 6.56
C MET A 29 22.60 12.48 6.61
N ILE A 30 21.74 11.86 5.80
CA ILE A 30 20.30 12.11 5.74
C ILE A 30 19.57 11.66 7.02
N ASP A 31 19.85 10.44 7.50
CA ASP A 31 19.28 9.86 8.73
C ASP A 31 19.61 10.74 9.95
N SER A 32 20.80 11.35 9.96
CA SER A 32 21.19 12.30 11.01
C SER A 32 20.48 13.66 10.94
N LEU A 33 19.95 14.04 9.77
CA LEU A 33 19.32 15.34 9.54
C LEU A 33 17.83 15.34 9.90
N THR A 34 17.16 14.19 10.02
CA THR A 34 15.71 14.16 10.25
C THR A 34 15.23 13.00 11.12
N SER A 35 14.37 13.33 12.09
CA SER A 35 13.50 12.38 12.80
C SER A 35 12.19 12.12 12.02
N CYS A 36 12.24 12.05 10.68
CA CYS A 36 11.04 12.03 9.86
C CYS A 36 10.65 10.60 9.43
N PRO A 37 9.44 10.11 9.76
CA PRO A 37 8.97 8.84 9.28
C PRO A 37 8.31 9.01 7.91
N VAL A 38 8.65 8.10 7.00
CA VAL A 38 8.02 7.84 5.70
C VAL A 38 8.50 8.69 4.53
N LEU A 39 9.18 8.01 3.60
CA LEU A 39 9.07 8.30 2.18
C LEU A 39 8.77 7.01 1.42
N SER A 40 8.10 7.14 0.28
CA SER A 40 7.93 6.06 -0.68
C SER A 40 9.29 5.45 -1.01
N THR A 41 9.27 4.17 -1.39
CA THR A 41 10.47 3.38 -1.77
C THR A 41 11.34 4.08 -2.81
N ASP A 42 10.77 5.01 -3.59
CA ASP A 42 11.42 5.70 -4.70
C ASP A 42 12.34 6.84 -4.24
N ALA A 43 12.00 7.57 -3.18
CA ALA A 43 12.83 8.68 -2.69
C ALA A 43 14.18 8.21 -2.12
N TRP A 44 14.26 6.94 -1.67
CA TRP A 44 15.50 6.30 -1.24
C TRP A 44 16.40 5.88 -2.41
N THR A 45 15.85 5.80 -3.62
CA THR A 45 16.60 5.39 -4.82
C THR A 45 17.24 6.56 -5.54
N ASN A 46 16.74 7.78 -5.36
CA ASN A 46 17.25 8.98 -6.00
C ASN A 46 17.47 10.13 -4.99
N PRO A 47 18.74 10.41 -4.62
CA PRO A 47 19.14 11.52 -3.75
C PRO A 47 18.56 12.89 -4.11
N MET A 48 18.35 13.15 -5.41
CA MET A 48 17.81 14.41 -5.89
C MET A 48 16.35 14.60 -5.47
N ILE A 49 15.52 13.57 -5.62
CA ILE A 49 14.10 13.60 -5.22
C ILE A 49 13.98 13.83 -3.70
N TYR A 50 14.83 13.16 -2.92
CA TYR A 50 14.84 13.29 -1.47
C TYR A 50 15.22 14.70 -1.00
N THR A 51 16.32 15.26 -1.53
CA THR A 51 16.73 16.62 -1.18
C THR A 51 15.69 17.66 -1.61
N ALA A 52 15.00 17.42 -2.73
CA ALA A 52 13.92 18.27 -3.19
C ALA A 52 12.72 18.25 -2.23
N TYR A 53 12.35 17.06 -1.73
CA TYR A 53 11.33 16.89 -0.69
C TYR A 53 11.68 17.65 0.60
N LEU A 54 12.95 17.60 1.03
CA LEU A 54 13.38 18.34 2.23
C LEU A 54 13.44 19.87 2.02
N GLY A 55 13.25 20.35 0.79
CA GLY A 55 13.46 21.76 0.46
C GLY A 55 14.93 22.19 0.53
N ALA A 56 15.87 21.24 0.45
CA ALA A 56 17.30 21.52 0.50
C ALA A 56 17.80 22.03 -0.87
N THR A 57 17.31 23.19 -1.29
CA THR A 57 17.47 23.77 -2.64
C THR A 57 18.91 23.68 -3.16
N GLN A 58 19.91 24.03 -2.34
CA GLN A 58 21.31 24.02 -2.79
C GLN A 58 21.85 22.60 -2.99
N LEU A 59 21.42 21.63 -2.18
CA LEU A 59 21.81 20.22 -2.38
C LEU A 59 21.11 19.63 -3.60
N THR A 60 19.83 19.97 -3.82
CA THR A 60 19.09 19.57 -5.01
C THR A 60 19.75 20.15 -6.26
N GLU A 61 20.11 21.43 -6.25
CA GLU A 61 20.84 22.07 -7.35
C GLU A 61 22.17 21.36 -7.61
N MET A 62 22.95 21.06 -6.56
CA MET A 62 24.22 20.33 -6.68
C MET A 62 24.08 18.97 -7.35
N LEU A 63 23.00 18.24 -7.05
CA LEU A 63 22.72 16.93 -7.62
C LEU A 63 22.26 16.99 -9.08
N ILE A 64 21.68 18.12 -9.50
CA ILE A 64 21.27 18.38 -10.90
C ILE A 64 22.45 18.87 -11.76
N LEU A 65 23.41 19.60 -11.20
CA LEU A 65 24.49 20.23 -11.96
C LEU A 65 25.47 19.23 -12.61
N GLU A 66 25.72 19.43 -13.90
CA GLU A 66 26.71 18.71 -14.71
C GLU A 66 28.10 18.73 -14.05
N GLY A 67 28.68 17.53 -13.83
CA GLY A 67 30.02 17.34 -13.27
C GLY A 67 30.11 16.30 -12.15
N LEU A 68 28.97 15.75 -11.69
CA LEU A 68 28.94 14.51 -10.90
C LEU A 68 28.86 13.33 -11.88
N ASP A 69 29.61 12.25 -11.68
CA ASP A 69 29.43 10.96 -12.43
C ASP A 69 28.01 10.37 -12.24
N LEU A 70 27.21 10.97 -11.36
CA LEU A 70 25.81 10.66 -11.09
C LEU A 70 24.85 11.21 -12.15
N HIS A 71 25.25 12.23 -12.92
CA HIS A 71 24.43 12.83 -13.96
C HIS A 71 24.20 11.89 -15.16
N GLU A 72 25.11 10.93 -15.40
CA GLU A 72 25.00 10.04 -16.57
C GLU A 72 23.68 9.23 -16.56
N TYR A 73 23.06 9.02 -15.39
CA TYR A 73 21.83 8.24 -15.26
C TYR A 73 20.61 9.03 -14.78
N ILE A 74 20.68 10.37 -14.63
CA ILE A 74 19.50 11.20 -14.29
C ILE A 74 18.62 11.31 -15.51
N THR A 75 17.33 11.02 -15.31
CA THR A 75 16.31 11.02 -16.35
C THR A 75 15.34 12.20 -16.20
N GLN A 76 14.56 12.51 -17.23
CA GLN A 76 13.49 13.51 -17.11
C GLN A 76 12.46 13.12 -16.05
N TRP A 77 12.17 11.82 -15.94
CA TRP A 77 11.28 11.28 -14.93
C TRP A 77 11.75 11.60 -13.50
N ASP A 78 13.06 11.62 -13.27
CA ASP A 78 13.62 11.98 -11.98
C ASP A 78 13.36 13.47 -11.64
N LEU A 79 13.54 14.37 -12.61
CA LEU A 79 13.29 15.82 -12.45
C LEU A 79 11.81 16.11 -12.17
N ASP A 80 10.93 15.49 -12.96
CA ASP A 80 9.47 15.59 -12.82
C ASP A 80 9.03 15.11 -11.42
N THR A 81 9.55 13.97 -10.98
CA THR A 81 9.22 13.41 -9.65
C THR A 81 9.77 14.27 -8.51
N ALA A 82 10.94 14.88 -8.68
CA ALA A 82 11.46 15.83 -7.69
C ALA A 82 10.54 17.05 -7.53
N LEU A 83 9.97 17.56 -8.63
CA LEU A 83 9.06 18.71 -8.59
C LEU A 83 7.75 18.37 -7.83
N LEU A 84 7.19 17.18 -8.04
CA LEU A 84 6.02 16.70 -7.29
C LEU A 84 6.28 16.70 -5.79
N ASN A 85 7.42 16.15 -5.36
CA ASN A 85 7.78 16.04 -3.94
C ASN A 85 8.08 17.40 -3.31
N ALA A 86 8.81 18.27 -4.01
CA ALA A 86 9.07 19.64 -3.54
C ALA A 86 7.77 20.45 -3.39
N SER A 87 6.80 20.24 -4.29
CA SER A 87 5.50 20.92 -4.25
C SER A 87 4.66 20.45 -3.06
N TYR A 88 4.64 19.15 -2.76
CA TYR A 88 3.96 18.60 -1.58
C TYR A 88 4.57 19.10 -0.27
N ALA A 89 5.89 19.24 -0.20
CA ALA A 89 6.59 19.70 1.00
C ALA A 89 6.63 21.23 1.16
N GLY A 90 6.28 21.98 0.10
CA GLY A 90 6.07 23.42 0.17
C GLY A 90 7.29 24.32 0.00
N SER A 91 8.42 23.78 -0.45
CA SER A 91 9.60 24.60 -0.74
C SER A 91 9.43 25.32 -2.07
N LEU A 92 8.85 26.53 -2.03
CA LEU A 92 8.64 27.34 -3.24
C LEU A 92 9.95 27.63 -3.99
N GLU A 93 11.06 27.79 -3.29
CA GLU A 93 12.38 28.00 -3.91
C GLU A 93 12.84 26.77 -4.69
N THR A 94 12.71 25.58 -4.11
CA THR A 94 13.03 24.31 -4.78
C THR A 94 12.08 24.02 -5.94
N VAL A 95 10.79 24.34 -5.80
CA VAL A 95 9.79 24.25 -6.88
C VAL A 95 10.21 25.11 -8.07
N ARG A 96 10.59 26.38 -7.83
CA ARG A 96 11.08 27.28 -8.89
C ARG A 96 12.35 26.74 -9.55
N LEU A 97 13.33 26.31 -8.76
CA LEU A 97 14.56 25.71 -9.27
C LEU A 97 14.26 24.53 -10.22
N LEU A 98 13.36 23.63 -9.84
CA LEU A 98 13.06 22.44 -10.65
C LEU A 98 12.31 22.79 -11.95
N VAL A 99 11.37 23.75 -11.89
CA VAL A 99 10.73 24.30 -13.10
C VAL A 99 11.78 24.95 -14.02
N ASP A 100 12.71 25.73 -13.46
CA ASP A 100 13.81 26.36 -14.20
C ASP A 100 14.78 25.33 -14.82
N LYS A 101 14.93 24.17 -14.18
CA LYS A 101 15.71 23.03 -14.70
C LYS A 101 14.95 22.14 -15.69
N GLY A 102 13.72 22.53 -16.06
CA GLY A 102 12.94 21.87 -17.10
C GLY A 102 12.10 20.68 -16.61
N ALA A 103 11.80 20.60 -15.32
CA ALA A 103 10.79 19.66 -14.83
C ALA A 103 9.41 20.00 -15.43
N SER A 104 8.71 18.98 -15.93
CA SER A 104 7.38 19.16 -16.52
C SER A 104 6.34 19.34 -15.42
N VAL A 105 5.50 20.37 -15.55
CA VAL A 105 4.40 20.64 -14.61
C VAL A 105 3.14 19.82 -14.89
N ASP A 106 3.02 19.21 -16.06
CA ASP A 106 1.90 18.36 -16.46
C ASP A 106 2.19 16.85 -16.35
N SER A 107 3.43 16.50 -15.96
CA SER A 107 3.87 15.14 -15.66
C SER A 107 3.03 14.54 -14.52
N GLY A 108 2.07 13.67 -14.87
CA GLY A 108 1.16 13.05 -13.91
C GLY A 108 -0.32 13.47 -14.01
N LYS A 109 -0.72 14.20 -15.07
CA LYS A 109 -2.15 14.44 -15.37
C LYS A 109 -2.95 13.13 -15.44
N ALA A 110 -2.38 12.06 -15.99
CA ALA A 110 -3.01 10.74 -16.08
C ALA A 110 -3.24 10.08 -14.70
N THR A 111 -2.40 10.38 -13.71
CA THR A 111 -2.47 9.85 -12.35
C THR A 111 -3.13 10.82 -11.37
N ARG A 112 -3.72 11.93 -11.87
CA ARG A 112 -4.29 13.03 -11.07
C ARG A 112 -3.29 13.67 -10.09
N ARG A 113 -2.00 13.54 -10.38
CA ARG A 113 -0.92 13.86 -9.44
C ARG A 113 0.10 14.74 -10.15
N ASN A 114 -0.14 16.05 -10.09
CA ASN A 114 0.72 17.09 -10.64
C ASN A 114 1.21 18.04 -9.53
N PRO A 115 2.19 18.93 -9.79
CA PRO A 115 2.75 19.84 -8.79
C PRO A 115 1.70 20.72 -8.11
N LEU A 116 0.70 21.22 -8.84
CA LEU A 116 -0.38 22.05 -8.30
C LEU A 116 -1.27 21.27 -7.31
N THR A 117 -1.70 20.05 -7.65
CA THR A 117 -2.47 19.19 -6.73
C THR A 117 -1.66 18.82 -5.49
N GLN A 118 -0.35 18.59 -5.62
CA GLN A 118 0.52 18.29 -4.47
C GLN A 118 0.70 19.52 -3.56
N ALA A 119 0.86 20.72 -4.13
CA ALA A 119 0.92 21.97 -3.37
C ALA A 119 -0.38 22.26 -2.62
N ALA A 120 -1.53 21.99 -3.22
CA ALA A 120 -2.82 22.13 -2.57
C ALA A 120 -3.01 21.12 -1.43
N LEU A 121 -2.64 19.86 -1.64
CA LEU A 121 -2.68 18.83 -0.59
C LEU A 121 -1.79 19.18 0.61
N GLY A 122 -0.58 19.70 0.36
CA GLY A 122 0.36 20.15 1.39
C GLY A 122 -0.03 21.47 2.08
N GLY A 123 -1.04 22.19 1.58
CA GLY A 123 -1.48 23.47 2.18
C GLY A 123 -0.61 24.66 1.82
N HIS A 124 0.09 24.61 0.70
CA HIS A 124 1.08 25.62 0.33
C HIS A 124 0.49 26.65 -0.61
N ALA A 125 -0.34 27.55 -0.08
CA ALA A 125 -1.04 28.59 -0.85
C ALA A 125 -0.10 29.43 -1.74
N ALA A 126 1.15 29.70 -1.31
CA ALA A 126 2.12 30.42 -2.12
C ALA A 126 2.59 29.64 -3.37
N ALA A 127 2.74 28.32 -3.26
CA ALA A 127 3.04 27.45 -4.40
C ALA A 127 1.81 27.27 -5.29
N VAL A 128 0.60 27.16 -4.72
CA VAL A 128 -0.65 27.16 -5.49
C VAL A 128 -0.76 28.44 -6.32
N ARG A 129 -0.56 29.62 -5.70
CA ARG A 129 -0.53 30.91 -6.42
C ARG A 129 0.50 30.93 -7.54
N PHE A 130 1.72 30.46 -7.29
CA PHE A 130 2.76 30.38 -8.31
C PHE A 130 2.31 29.60 -9.55
N PHE A 131 1.61 28.48 -9.39
CA PHE A 131 1.12 27.68 -10.52
C PHE A 131 -0.12 28.27 -11.22
N VAL A 132 -1.00 28.97 -10.50
CA VAL A 132 -2.28 29.47 -11.08
C VAL A 132 -2.21 30.92 -11.56
N GLU A 133 -1.26 31.71 -11.07
CA GLU A 133 -1.10 33.13 -11.44
C GLU A 133 -0.07 33.33 -12.58
N ASP A 134 0.86 32.39 -12.79
CA ASP A 134 1.74 32.40 -13.96
C ASP A 134 0.99 31.90 -15.20
N GLU A 135 0.89 32.73 -16.25
CA GLU A 135 0.10 32.42 -17.44
C GLU A 135 0.52 31.12 -18.15
N ALA A 136 1.83 30.85 -18.22
CA ALA A 136 2.35 29.68 -18.92
C ALA A 136 2.10 28.39 -18.12
N LEU A 137 2.32 28.44 -16.80
CA LEU A 137 2.03 27.31 -15.91
C LEU A 137 0.53 27.03 -15.81
N ALA A 138 -0.28 28.09 -15.69
CA ALA A 138 -1.74 27.98 -15.64
C ALA A 138 -2.30 27.37 -16.94
N ALA A 139 -1.77 27.78 -18.10
CA ALA A 139 -2.17 27.20 -19.38
C ALA A 139 -1.80 25.71 -19.49
N ALA A 140 -0.61 25.30 -18.99
CA ALA A 140 -0.21 23.90 -18.95
C ALA A 140 -1.09 23.06 -18.01
N LEU A 141 -1.66 23.69 -16.99
CA LEU A 141 -2.50 23.06 -15.95
C LEU A 141 -4.00 23.28 -16.17
N ASP A 142 -4.42 23.77 -17.33
CA ASP A 142 -5.84 24.04 -17.59
C ASP A 142 -6.65 22.74 -17.81
N GLY A 143 -7.91 22.79 -17.36
CA GLY A 143 -8.88 21.71 -17.47
C GLY A 143 -9.83 21.66 -16.27
N ALA A 144 -11.11 21.41 -16.55
CA ALA A 144 -12.13 21.24 -15.51
C ALA A 144 -11.77 20.13 -14.51
N ASP A 145 -11.23 19.01 -15.01
CA ASP A 145 -10.77 17.91 -14.17
C ASP A 145 -9.62 18.32 -13.24
N VAL A 146 -8.65 19.11 -13.74
CA VAL A 146 -7.52 19.57 -12.92
C VAL A 146 -8.01 20.50 -11.81
N ARG A 147 -8.92 21.43 -12.14
CA ARG A 147 -9.57 22.32 -11.16
C ARG A 147 -10.29 21.53 -10.06
N LYS A 148 -11.02 20.48 -10.45
CA LYS A 148 -11.69 19.59 -9.51
C LYS A 148 -10.69 18.85 -8.60
N TRP A 149 -9.62 18.28 -9.17
CA TRP A 149 -8.62 17.54 -8.39
C TRP A 149 -7.87 18.44 -7.39
N VAL A 150 -7.54 19.67 -7.76
CA VAL A 150 -6.84 20.60 -6.85
C VAL A 150 -7.76 21.06 -5.71
N LEU A 151 -9.06 21.27 -5.97
CA LEU A 151 -10.03 21.59 -4.92
C LEU A 151 -10.19 20.41 -3.95
N ASN A 152 -10.33 19.20 -4.47
CA ASN A 152 -10.46 17.99 -3.67
C ASN A 152 -9.20 17.73 -2.82
N ALA A 153 -8.01 17.99 -3.36
CA ALA A 153 -6.75 17.89 -2.64
C ALA A 153 -6.65 18.91 -1.47
N ALA A 154 -7.12 20.15 -1.68
CA ALA A 154 -7.17 21.13 -0.59
C ALA A 154 -8.19 20.73 0.50
N ALA A 155 -9.32 20.13 0.10
CA ALA A 155 -10.36 19.67 1.02
C ALA A 155 -9.94 18.46 1.86
N GLU A 156 -9.12 17.56 1.31
CA GLU A 156 -8.59 16.40 2.02
C GLU A 156 -7.92 16.78 3.34
N ASP A 157 -7.10 17.83 3.33
CA ASP A 157 -6.46 18.37 4.52
C ASP A 157 -7.12 19.66 5.04
N SER A 158 -8.29 20.02 4.52
CA SER A 158 -9.08 21.16 5.00
C SER A 158 -8.30 22.49 4.99
N HIS A 159 -7.56 22.75 3.92
CA HIS A 159 -6.89 24.03 3.68
C HIS A 159 -7.91 25.04 3.15
N PHE A 160 -8.70 25.61 4.07
CA PHE A 160 -9.86 26.44 3.75
C PHE A 160 -9.52 27.70 2.95
N ASP A 161 -8.32 28.27 3.14
CA ASP A 161 -7.83 29.42 2.38
C ASP A 161 -7.58 29.08 0.90
N ILE A 162 -7.09 27.87 0.62
CA ILE A 162 -6.91 27.35 -0.73
C ILE A 162 -8.28 27.02 -1.35
N ILE A 163 -9.20 26.41 -0.59
CA ILE A 163 -10.58 26.16 -1.03
C ILE A 163 -11.25 27.48 -1.45
N GLU A 164 -11.21 28.49 -0.60
CA GLU A 164 -11.80 29.81 -0.85
C GLU A 164 -11.19 30.47 -2.09
N LEU A 165 -9.86 30.42 -2.24
CA LEU A 165 -9.15 30.91 -3.42
C LEU A 165 -9.64 30.23 -4.70
N LEU A 166 -9.73 28.90 -4.71
CA LEU A 166 -10.11 28.12 -5.89
C LEU A 166 -11.59 28.32 -6.27
N VAL A 167 -12.49 28.36 -5.29
CA VAL A 167 -13.93 28.58 -5.51
C VAL A 167 -14.18 30.01 -6.01
N ARG A 168 -13.52 31.02 -5.44
CA ARG A 168 -13.58 32.40 -5.95
C ARG A 168 -13.07 32.54 -7.37
N ASN A 169 -12.11 31.71 -7.75
CA ASN A 169 -11.59 31.63 -9.12
C ASN A 169 -12.47 30.79 -10.06
N GLY A 170 -13.70 30.44 -9.65
CA GLY A 170 -14.69 29.77 -10.48
C GLY A 170 -14.59 28.25 -10.52
N THR A 171 -13.90 27.63 -9.55
CA THR A 171 -13.94 26.17 -9.39
C THR A 171 -15.27 25.76 -8.78
N GLU A 172 -16.01 24.90 -9.48
CA GLU A 172 -17.28 24.36 -9.01
C GLU A 172 -17.07 23.41 -7.82
N VAL A 173 -17.93 23.51 -6.80
CA VAL A 173 -17.88 22.64 -5.62
C VAL A 173 -18.65 21.36 -5.91
N ASP A 174 -18.01 20.21 -5.67
CA ASP A 174 -18.65 18.91 -5.77
C ASP A 174 -19.01 18.33 -4.39
N GLU A 175 -19.84 17.28 -4.40
CA GLU A 175 -20.27 16.56 -3.19
C GLU A 175 -19.07 16.08 -2.36
N TYR A 176 -18.01 15.58 -3.02
CA TYR A 176 -16.79 15.12 -2.34
C TYR A 176 -16.12 16.23 -1.53
N THR A 177 -15.92 17.41 -2.11
CA THR A 177 -15.34 18.57 -1.41
C THR A 177 -16.18 18.94 -0.20
N PHE A 178 -17.51 19.04 -0.39
CA PHE A 178 -18.44 19.43 0.66
C PHE A 178 -18.46 18.43 1.82
N GLU A 179 -18.50 17.14 1.51
CA GLU A 179 -18.40 16.04 2.46
C GLU A 179 -17.11 16.07 3.28
N LYS A 180 -15.97 16.31 2.63
CA LYS A 180 -14.66 16.35 3.31
C LYS A 180 -14.53 17.52 4.27
N VAL A 181 -15.02 18.69 3.88
CA VAL A 181 -15.05 19.88 4.75
C VAL A 181 -15.91 19.61 5.99
N ALA A 182 -17.09 19.00 5.83
CA ALA A 182 -17.98 18.69 6.96
C ALA A 182 -17.40 17.65 7.94
N GLY A 183 -16.62 16.70 7.42
CA GLY A 183 -15.93 15.67 8.19
C GLY A 183 -14.55 16.06 8.72
N SER A 184 -14.12 17.32 8.56
CA SER A 184 -12.79 17.74 8.99
C SER A 184 -12.64 17.67 10.51
N SER A 185 -11.49 17.19 10.99
CA SER A 185 -11.11 17.22 12.41
C SER A 185 -10.34 18.50 12.78
N LYS A 186 -10.19 19.45 11.85
CA LYS A 186 -9.51 20.74 12.09
C LYS A 186 -10.47 21.74 12.75
N ASP A 187 -10.11 23.01 12.76
CA ASP A 187 -10.83 24.10 13.44
C ASP A 187 -12.35 24.10 13.14
N GLU A 188 -13.16 23.75 14.15
CA GLU A 188 -14.63 23.71 14.07
C GLU A 188 -15.21 25.07 13.62
N ALA A 189 -14.61 26.19 14.04
CA ALA A 189 -15.08 27.51 13.66
C ALA A 189 -14.88 27.77 12.17
N ALA A 190 -13.74 27.35 11.62
CA ALA A 190 -13.44 27.47 10.20
C ALA A 190 -14.35 26.57 9.35
N ILE A 191 -14.71 25.37 9.82
CA ILE A 191 -15.68 24.49 9.15
C ILE A 191 -17.06 25.17 9.10
N LEU A 192 -17.51 25.72 10.23
CA LEU A 192 -18.80 26.40 10.35
C LEU A 192 -18.88 27.68 9.52
N GLU A 193 -17.74 28.30 9.17
CA GLU A 193 -17.65 29.42 8.23
C GLU A 193 -17.59 28.94 6.76
N CYS A 194 -16.81 27.89 6.48
CA CYS A 194 -16.59 27.38 5.14
C CYS A 194 -17.84 26.70 4.55
N LEU A 195 -18.59 25.90 5.33
CA LEU A 195 -19.76 25.18 4.79
C LEU A 195 -20.87 26.10 4.27
N PRO A 196 -21.28 27.18 4.97
CA PRO A 196 -22.20 28.17 4.41
C PRO A 196 -21.66 28.80 3.13
N PHE A 197 -20.37 29.15 3.08
CA PHE A 197 -19.75 29.69 1.86
C PHE A 197 -19.84 28.71 0.68
N LEU A 198 -19.61 27.41 0.91
CA LEU A 198 -19.75 26.40 -0.13
C LEU A 198 -21.22 26.22 -0.57
N LEU A 199 -22.18 26.22 0.36
CA LEU A 199 -23.61 26.16 0.05
C LEU A 199 -24.08 27.39 -0.75
N ASP A 200 -23.56 28.58 -0.44
CA ASP A 200 -23.90 29.81 -1.16
C ASP A 200 -23.38 29.76 -2.62
N ASN A 201 -22.27 29.06 -2.87
CA ASN A 201 -21.72 28.85 -4.22
C ASN A 201 -22.25 27.58 -4.89
N SER A 202 -22.96 26.71 -4.18
CA SER A 202 -23.50 25.43 -4.68
C SER A 202 -24.74 25.00 -3.89
N PRO A 203 -25.89 25.68 -4.08
CA PRO A 203 -27.08 25.51 -3.23
C PRO A 203 -27.78 24.15 -3.40
N ASP A 204 -27.66 23.54 -4.58
CA ASP A 204 -28.29 22.27 -4.93
C ASP A 204 -27.46 21.05 -4.50
N ILE A 205 -26.32 21.26 -3.83
CA ILE A 205 -25.48 20.17 -3.34
C ILE A 205 -26.25 19.33 -2.32
N THR A 206 -26.12 18.00 -2.45
CA THR A 206 -26.67 17.05 -1.49
C THR A 206 -25.93 17.17 -0.16
N LYS A 207 -26.65 16.97 0.94
CA LYS A 207 -26.15 17.27 2.31
C LYS A 207 -26.00 16.00 3.12
N GLU A 208 -26.57 14.90 2.67
CA GLU A 208 -26.71 13.64 3.37
C GLU A 208 -25.33 13.00 3.61
N GLY A 209 -24.41 13.08 2.65
CA GLY A 209 -23.03 12.63 2.82
C GLY A 209 -22.25 13.48 3.81
N ALA A 210 -22.45 14.80 3.78
CA ALA A 210 -21.84 15.72 4.75
C ALA A 210 -22.38 15.47 6.17
N LEU A 211 -23.68 15.18 6.29
CA LEU A 211 -24.36 14.84 7.54
C LEU A 211 -23.81 13.54 8.11
N CYS A 212 -23.61 12.55 7.24
CA CYS A 212 -22.93 11.29 7.54
C CYS A 212 -21.52 11.52 8.09
N ASN A 213 -20.68 12.30 7.40
CA ASN A 213 -19.32 12.59 7.86
C ASN A 213 -19.29 13.36 9.19
N ALA A 214 -20.20 14.33 9.38
CA ALA A 214 -20.30 15.06 10.64
C ALA A 214 -20.63 14.13 11.82
N ALA A 215 -21.53 13.15 11.62
CA ALA A 215 -21.84 12.14 12.63
C ALA A 215 -20.64 11.21 12.90
N PHE A 216 -19.92 10.78 11.86
CA PHE A 216 -18.75 9.88 12.00
C PHE A 216 -17.65 10.48 12.86
N TRP A 217 -17.31 11.75 12.61
CA TRP A 217 -16.21 12.45 13.29
C TRP A 217 -16.65 13.14 14.59
N GLY A 218 -17.93 13.01 14.97
CA GLY A 218 -18.46 13.63 16.18
C GLY A 218 -18.62 15.15 16.12
N ASN A 219 -18.67 15.73 14.92
CA ASN A 219 -18.86 17.17 14.67
C ASN A 219 -20.34 17.57 14.82
N TRP A 220 -20.92 17.41 16.01
CA TRP A 220 -22.36 17.55 16.22
C TRP A 220 -22.91 18.95 15.95
N LYS A 221 -22.12 20.03 16.09
CA LYS A 221 -22.58 21.37 15.67
C LYS A 221 -22.72 21.49 14.16
N VAL A 222 -21.81 20.88 13.41
CA VAL A 222 -21.90 20.78 11.95
C VAL A 222 -23.09 19.91 11.57
N PHE A 223 -23.31 18.80 12.27
CA PHE A 223 -24.47 17.94 12.09
C PHE A 223 -25.79 18.71 12.25
N GLU A 224 -25.94 19.46 13.34
CA GLU A 224 -27.12 20.30 13.59
C GLU A 224 -27.27 21.42 12.54
N LEU A 225 -26.16 22.04 12.09
CA LEU A 225 -26.19 23.02 11.01
C LEU A 225 -26.76 22.40 9.73
N LEU A 226 -26.31 21.19 9.35
CA LEU A 226 -26.74 20.50 8.14
C LEU A 226 -28.22 20.08 8.21
N LEU A 227 -28.70 19.61 9.37
CA LEU A 227 -30.13 19.39 9.60
C LEU A 227 -30.93 20.69 9.44
N GLY A 228 -30.43 21.80 10.01
CA GLY A 228 -31.03 23.13 9.85
C GLY A 228 -31.02 23.64 8.40
N LYS A 229 -30.14 23.10 7.55
CA LYS A 229 -30.06 23.35 6.10
C LYS A 229 -30.83 22.30 5.27
N GLY A 230 -31.61 21.42 5.91
CA GLY A 230 -32.55 20.51 5.26
C GLY A 230 -31.98 19.14 4.88
N ALA A 231 -30.88 18.69 5.48
CA ALA A 231 -30.39 17.32 5.29
C ALA A 231 -31.41 16.28 5.83
N ASP A 232 -31.65 15.20 5.08
CA ASP A 232 -32.57 14.13 5.51
C ASP A 232 -31.83 13.04 6.29
N ILE A 233 -32.24 12.83 7.55
CA ILE A 233 -31.67 11.80 8.43
C ILE A 233 -31.91 10.36 7.95
N LYS A 234 -32.95 10.14 7.14
CA LYS A 234 -33.35 8.80 6.65
C LYS A 234 -32.67 8.43 5.35
N ALA A 235 -32.23 9.42 4.59
CA ALA A 235 -31.61 9.21 3.29
C ALA A 235 -30.28 8.47 3.43
N LEU A 236 -29.99 7.59 2.47
CA LEU A 236 -28.70 6.94 2.36
C LEU A 236 -27.73 7.98 1.80
N GLY A 237 -26.94 8.58 2.68
CA GLY A 237 -26.07 9.71 2.35
C GLY A 237 -24.67 9.32 1.88
N SER A 238 -24.28 8.06 2.04
CA SER A 238 -22.93 7.62 1.70
C SER A 238 -22.91 6.14 1.31
N ARG A 239 -21.75 5.69 0.82
CA ARG A 239 -21.47 4.26 0.63
C ARG A 239 -21.55 3.43 1.92
N TRP A 240 -21.62 4.06 3.10
CA TRP A 240 -21.72 3.38 4.40
C TRP A 240 -23.13 3.45 5.01
N GLY A 241 -24.10 3.97 4.25
CA GLY A 241 -25.48 4.12 4.67
C GLY A 241 -25.81 5.54 5.12
N ASN A 242 -26.73 5.63 6.09
CA ASN A 242 -27.17 6.87 6.71
C ASN A 242 -26.39 7.18 8.01
N SER A 243 -26.72 8.29 8.68
CA SER A 243 -26.04 8.72 9.90
C SER A 243 -26.12 7.72 11.06
N LEU A 244 -27.17 6.88 11.13
CA LEU A 244 -27.27 5.83 12.15
C LEU A 244 -26.25 4.72 11.92
N HIS A 245 -26.09 4.25 10.68
CA HIS A 245 -25.08 3.24 10.32
C HIS A 245 -23.69 3.72 10.71
N ILE A 246 -23.37 4.95 10.32
CA ILE A 246 -22.06 5.54 10.53
C ILE A 246 -21.80 5.83 12.01
N ALA A 247 -22.77 6.32 12.76
CA ALA A 247 -22.63 6.50 14.21
C ALA A 247 -22.46 5.16 14.94
N CYS A 248 -23.14 4.11 14.47
CA CYS A 248 -22.93 2.74 14.96
C CYS A 248 -21.54 2.19 14.60
N ALA A 249 -20.90 2.67 13.54
CA ALA A 249 -19.54 2.27 13.16
C ALA A 249 -18.45 3.15 13.81
N ALA A 250 -18.78 4.34 14.30
CA ALA A 250 -17.82 5.35 14.78
C ALA A 250 -16.90 4.86 15.92
N LEU A 251 -15.68 5.42 15.96
CA LEU A 251 -14.66 5.10 16.96
C LEU A 251 -15.11 5.42 18.38
N ASP A 252 -15.78 6.55 18.56
CA ASP A 252 -16.30 7.05 19.83
C ASP A 252 -17.80 6.75 19.96
N ILE A 253 -18.21 5.54 19.56
CA ILE A 253 -19.60 5.09 19.67
C ILE A 253 -20.15 5.39 21.07
N ASP A 254 -21.29 6.07 21.11
CA ASP A 254 -21.96 6.47 22.34
C ASP A 254 -23.45 6.14 22.23
N GLN A 255 -23.96 5.48 23.27
CA GLN A 255 -25.35 5.07 23.35
C GLN A 255 -26.30 6.27 23.23
N SER A 256 -25.97 7.41 23.85
CA SER A 256 -26.83 8.60 23.85
C SER A 256 -27.01 9.19 22.46
N ARG A 257 -25.94 9.18 21.64
CA ARG A 257 -26.00 9.61 20.23
C ARG A 257 -26.83 8.65 19.37
N ILE A 258 -26.72 7.35 19.60
CA ILE A 258 -27.56 6.36 18.91
C ILE A 258 -29.04 6.58 19.28
N GLU A 259 -29.35 6.77 20.56
CA GLU A 259 -30.69 7.11 21.03
C GLU A 259 -31.20 8.42 20.42
N TYR A 260 -30.34 9.44 20.30
CA TYR A 260 -30.68 10.71 19.65
C TYR A 260 -31.07 10.51 18.18
N LEU A 261 -30.26 9.79 17.41
CA LEU A 261 -30.53 9.52 15.98
C LEU A 261 -31.81 8.70 15.79
N LEU A 262 -32.04 7.70 16.65
CA LEU A 262 -33.30 6.94 16.68
C LEU A 262 -34.48 7.86 17.02
N GLY A 263 -34.30 8.81 17.95
CA GLY A 263 -35.29 9.83 18.32
C GLY A 263 -35.62 10.80 17.17
N LEU A 264 -34.67 11.06 16.28
CA LEU A 264 -34.89 11.79 15.02
C LEU A 264 -35.60 10.95 13.95
N GLY A 265 -35.87 9.67 14.23
CA GLY A 265 -36.64 8.77 13.36
C GLY A 265 -35.78 7.92 12.41
N ALA A 266 -34.50 7.73 12.70
CA ALA A 266 -33.69 6.73 12.01
C ALA A 266 -34.19 5.31 12.30
N ASP A 267 -34.21 4.44 11.27
CA ASP A 267 -34.64 3.04 11.39
C ASP A 267 -33.41 2.10 11.44
N PRO A 268 -33.23 1.30 12.50
CA PRO A 268 -32.08 0.41 12.65
C PRO A 268 -32.08 -0.80 11.71
N ASN A 269 -33.20 -1.12 11.05
CA ASN A 269 -33.33 -2.25 10.12
C ASN A 269 -33.21 -1.84 8.64
N VAL A 270 -33.00 -0.56 8.35
CA VAL A 270 -32.71 -0.12 6.98
C VAL A 270 -31.41 -0.76 6.51
N GLN A 271 -31.43 -1.35 5.31
CA GLN A 271 -30.21 -1.79 4.64
C GLN A 271 -29.50 -0.57 4.05
N GLY A 272 -28.28 -0.29 4.54
CA GLY A 272 -27.50 0.87 4.16
C GLY A 272 -26.03 0.55 3.91
N GLY A 273 -25.58 0.87 2.69
CA GLY A 273 -24.17 0.87 2.32
C GLY A 273 -23.43 -0.45 2.55
N ASP A 274 -22.13 -0.33 2.81
CA ASP A 274 -21.21 -1.46 3.07
C ASP A 274 -21.43 -2.09 4.45
N HIS A 275 -22.12 -1.40 5.38
CA HIS A 275 -22.39 -1.95 6.71
C HIS A 275 -23.57 -2.92 6.74
N GLY A 276 -24.56 -2.76 5.85
CA GLY A 276 -25.83 -3.44 5.96
C GLY A 276 -26.75 -2.73 6.94
N ILE A 277 -27.23 -3.37 8.01
CA ILE A 277 -28.08 -2.74 9.05
C ILE A 277 -27.29 -2.15 10.22
N ALA A 278 -27.95 -1.43 11.13
CA ALA A 278 -27.30 -0.83 12.30
C ALA A 278 -26.56 -1.84 13.19
N LEU A 279 -27.10 -3.05 13.39
CA LEU A 279 -26.41 -4.11 14.16
C LEU A 279 -25.10 -4.53 13.49
N GLN A 280 -25.15 -4.74 12.17
CA GLN A 280 -23.99 -5.10 11.38
C GLN A 280 -22.96 -3.97 11.40
N ALA A 281 -23.39 -2.69 11.40
CA ALA A 281 -22.51 -1.53 11.58
C ALA A 281 -21.84 -1.46 12.96
N VAL A 282 -22.51 -1.89 14.04
CA VAL A 282 -21.86 -2.02 15.37
C VAL A 282 -20.80 -3.13 15.34
N CYS A 283 -21.11 -4.25 14.70
CA CYS A 283 -20.19 -5.38 14.52
C CYS A 283 -19.04 -5.05 13.57
N TYR A 284 -19.21 -4.03 12.74
CA TYR A 284 -18.18 -3.45 11.90
C TYR A 284 -17.25 -2.60 12.77
N SER A 285 -16.21 -3.24 13.32
CA SER A 285 -15.37 -2.64 14.36
C SER A 285 -14.09 -1.97 13.82
N TYR A 286 -13.73 -0.91 14.52
CA TYR A 286 -12.39 -0.38 14.59
C TYR A 286 -11.73 -0.87 15.86
N SER A 287 -10.45 -1.18 15.75
CA SER A 287 -9.60 -1.82 16.75
C SER A 287 -9.20 -0.92 17.95
N SER A 288 -9.97 0.13 18.22
CA SER A 288 -9.75 1.06 19.34
C SER A 288 -11.07 1.51 19.97
N ARG A 289 -12.18 0.85 19.61
CA ARG A 289 -13.50 1.14 20.16
C ARG A 289 -13.62 0.57 21.56
N ASP A 290 -14.40 1.26 22.39
CA ASP A 290 -14.82 0.75 23.68
C ASP A 290 -15.74 -0.47 23.48
N GLU A 291 -15.24 -1.67 23.82
CA GLU A 291 -15.98 -2.93 23.68
C GLU A 291 -17.26 -2.92 24.53
N ASP A 292 -17.24 -2.32 25.72
CA ASP A 292 -18.42 -2.20 26.58
C ASP A 292 -19.46 -1.28 25.94
N ALA A 293 -19.04 -0.20 25.29
CA ALA A 293 -19.95 0.68 24.55
C ALA A 293 -20.58 -0.05 23.35
N CYS A 294 -19.80 -0.82 22.60
CA CYS A 294 -20.31 -1.66 21.50
C CYS A 294 -21.34 -2.69 22.00
N ILE A 295 -21.05 -3.37 23.12
CA ILE A 295 -21.96 -4.34 23.73
C ILE A 295 -23.24 -3.65 24.22
N LYS A 296 -23.15 -2.47 24.83
CA LYS A 296 -24.33 -1.69 25.28
C LYS A 296 -25.22 -1.30 24.10
N VAL A 297 -24.64 -0.75 23.03
CA VAL A 297 -25.41 -0.38 21.82
C VAL A 297 -25.97 -1.62 21.14
N THR A 298 -25.22 -2.72 21.07
CA THR A 298 -25.73 -3.99 20.53
C THR A 298 -26.96 -4.45 21.31
N LYS A 299 -26.88 -4.46 22.65
CA LYS A 299 -28.03 -4.80 23.51
C LYS A 299 -29.21 -3.87 23.31
N LEU A 300 -28.97 -2.57 23.14
CA LEU A 300 -30.02 -1.59 22.81
C LEU A 300 -30.71 -1.95 21.49
N LEU A 301 -29.95 -2.20 20.42
CA LEU A 301 -30.51 -2.54 19.10
C LEU A 301 -31.28 -3.87 19.13
N ILE A 302 -30.75 -4.89 19.82
CA ILE A 302 -31.46 -6.16 20.04
C ILE A 302 -32.78 -5.92 20.79
N ALA A 303 -32.77 -5.11 21.85
CA ALA A 303 -33.97 -4.78 22.62
C ALA A 303 -35.01 -4.02 21.79
N LEU A 304 -34.59 -3.28 20.76
CA LEU A 304 -35.44 -2.59 19.79
C LEU A 304 -35.93 -3.49 18.64
N GLY A 305 -35.58 -4.78 18.65
CA GLY A 305 -36.07 -5.75 17.67
C GLY A 305 -35.35 -5.68 16.31
N VAL A 306 -34.06 -5.38 16.31
CA VAL A 306 -33.23 -5.47 15.10
C VAL A 306 -33.15 -6.93 14.61
N ASP A 307 -33.16 -7.15 13.31
CA ASP A 307 -33.03 -8.49 12.72
C ASP A 307 -31.58 -9.01 12.82
N ILE A 308 -31.35 -9.95 13.75
CA ILE A 308 -30.03 -10.57 13.97
C ILE A 308 -29.60 -11.41 12.76
N ALA A 309 -30.55 -12.01 12.05
CA ALA A 309 -30.27 -12.87 10.91
C ALA A 309 -30.17 -12.10 9.59
N ALA A 310 -30.29 -10.76 9.65
CA ALA A 310 -30.25 -9.90 8.49
C ALA A 310 -29.03 -10.22 7.63
N GLN A 311 -29.27 -10.35 6.32
CA GLN A 311 -28.22 -10.45 5.33
C GLN A 311 -28.06 -9.08 4.65
N GLY A 312 -26.81 -8.64 4.46
CA GLY A 312 -26.52 -7.35 3.85
C GLY A 312 -25.12 -6.83 4.18
N GLY A 313 -24.74 -5.72 3.56
CA GLY A 313 -23.41 -5.16 3.68
C GLY A 313 -22.31 -6.00 3.02
N GLU A 314 -21.07 -5.52 3.13
CA GLU A 314 -19.88 -6.10 2.51
C GLU A 314 -19.58 -7.52 3.03
N TYR A 315 -19.71 -7.75 4.34
CA TYR A 315 -19.42 -9.05 4.95
C TYR A 315 -20.66 -9.91 5.22
N GLY A 316 -21.85 -9.42 4.86
CA GLY A 316 -23.06 -10.21 4.73
C GLY A 316 -23.86 -10.39 6.01
N ASN A 317 -23.23 -10.64 7.17
CA ASN A 317 -23.92 -10.82 8.45
C ASN A 317 -23.10 -10.31 9.64
N ALA A 318 -23.72 -10.22 10.81
CA ALA A 318 -23.11 -9.64 12.01
C ALA A 318 -21.90 -10.46 12.48
N LEU A 319 -21.98 -11.80 12.41
CA LEU A 319 -20.91 -12.73 12.77
C LEU A 319 -19.70 -12.61 11.85
N ASN A 320 -19.94 -12.51 10.54
CA ASN A 320 -18.89 -12.25 9.57
C ASN A 320 -18.26 -10.88 9.82
N ASN A 321 -19.06 -9.83 10.08
CA ASN A 321 -18.55 -8.50 10.38
C ASN A 321 -17.62 -8.50 11.60
N VAL A 322 -18.05 -9.05 12.73
CA VAL A 322 -17.25 -9.05 13.96
C VAL A 322 -15.99 -9.94 13.85
N CYS A 323 -16.04 -11.03 13.08
CA CYS A 323 -14.89 -11.88 12.83
C CYS A 323 -13.90 -11.29 11.81
N ALA A 324 -14.41 -10.55 10.82
CA ALA A 324 -13.63 -9.87 9.80
C ALA A 324 -12.96 -8.60 10.29
N SER A 325 -13.66 -7.87 11.16
CA SER A 325 -13.31 -6.54 11.64
C SER A 325 -11.93 -6.53 12.29
N LYS A 326 -10.91 -6.19 11.50
CA LYS A 326 -9.52 -6.08 11.92
C LYS A 326 -8.85 -4.87 11.27
N GLY A 327 -9.38 -3.68 11.58
CA GLY A 327 -8.68 -2.38 11.60
C GLY A 327 -7.96 -1.89 10.34
N ASN A 328 -8.10 -2.54 9.18
CA ASN A 328 -7.45 -2.12 7.93
C ASN A 328 -8.40 -2.24 6.73
N ASP A 329 -9.66 -1.86 6.95
CA ASP A 329 -10.74 -1.78 5.97
C ASP A 329 -10.64 -0.57 5.02
N GLY A 330 -9.45 0.03 4.89
CA GLY A 330 -9.22 1.15 4.00
C GLY A 330 -9.94 2.45 4.38
N MET A 331 -10.65 2.48 5.52
CA MET A 331 -11.40 3.64 6.01
C MET A 331 -10.56 4.62 6.84
N CYS A 332 -9.27 4.35 7.02
CA CYS A 332 -8.36 5.26 7.70
C CYS A 332 -7.13 5.53 6.84
N TRP A 333 -7.27 6.41 5.84
CA TRP A 333 -6.13 7.06 5.20
C TRP A 333 -5.34 7.96 6.18
N TYR A 334 -5.85 8.19 7.40
CA TYR A 334 -5.32 9.16 8.35
C TYR A 334 -4.78 8.61 9.69
N SER A 335 -4.79 7.29 9.96
CA SER A 335 -4.16 6.78 11.19
C SER A 335 -3.24 5.60 10.93
N MET A 336 -1.95 5.88 11.04
CA MET A 336 -0.84 4.92 11.13
C MET A 336 -0.80 4.23 12.51
N ALA A 337 -1.97 3.91 13.09
CA ALA A 337 -2.07 3.33 14.42
C ALA A 337 -2.26 1.80 14.35
N VAL A 338 -1.39 1.11 15.07
CA VAL A 338 -1.31 -0.35 15.20
C VAL A 338 -2.63 -0.93 15.75
N CYS A 339 -3.36 -1.66 14.92
CA CYS A 339 -4.74 -2.11 15.18
C CYS A 339 -4.86 -3.21 16.25
N HIS A 340 -5.60 -3.01 17.34
CA HIS A 340 -5.87 -4.04 18.37
C HIS A 340 -7.35 -4.49 18.44
N HIS A 341 -7.63 -5.80 18.31
CA HIS A 341 -8.93 -6.46 18.59
C HIS A 341 -9.96 -6.47 17.45
N GLY A 342 -10.46 -7.70 17.19
CA GLY A 342 -11.87 -7.94 16.88
C GLY A 342 -12.56 -8.27 18.21
N ASN A 343 -13.78 -7.78 18.39
CA ASN A 343 -14.51 -7.79 19.65
C ASN A 343 -14.85 -9.25 20.05
N SER A 344 -13.94 -9.90 20.80
CA SER A 344 -14.02 -11.34 21.10
C SER A 344 -15.25 -11.72 21.90
N ASP A 345 -15.81 -10.75 22.62
CA ASP A 345 -16.90 -10.98 23.56
C ASP A 345 -18.26 -10.84 22.88
N LEU A 346 -18.34 -10.11 21.76
CA LEU A 346 -19.56 -10.06 20.93
C LEU A 346 -19.83 -11.39 20.21
N VAL A 347 -18.80 -12.14 19.81
CA VAL A 347 -18.99 -13.42 19.08
C VAL A 347 -19.76 -14.46 19.91
N PRO A 348 -19.38 -14.77 21.16
CA PRO A 348 -20.19 -15.62 22.03
C PRO A 348 -21.61 -15.09 22.24
N LEU A 349 -21.80 -13.77 22.35
CA LEU A 349 -23.11 -13.17 22.57
C LEU A 349 -24.01 -13.30 21.35
N LEU A 350 -23.50 -13.03 20.15
CA LEU A 350 -24.24 -13.19 18.89
C LEU A 350 -24.65 -14.64 18.65
N LEU A 351 -23.74 -15.60 18.89
CA LEU A 351 -24.06 -17.03 18.84
C LEU A 351 -25.12 -17.40 19.89
N ALA A 352 -25.04 -16.85 21.10
CA ALA A 352 -26.03 -17.05 22.16
C ALA A 352 -27.40 -16.40 21.84
N TRP A 353 -27.41 -15.31 21.07
CA TRP A 353 -28.61 -14.65 20.57
C TRP A 353 -29.20 -15.30 19.31
N GLY A 354 -28.60 -16.41 18.84
CA GLY A 354 -29.17 -17.26 17.80
C GLY A 354 -28.59 -17.05 16.41
N GLU A 355 -27.46 -16.35 16.28
CA GLU A 355 -26.79 -16.22 14.99
C GLU A 355 -26.17 -17.58 14.56
N ASN A 356 -26.30 -17.90 13.26
CA ASN A 356 -25.87 -19.18 12.72
C ASN A 356 -24.37 -19.15 12.37
N VAL A 357 -23.56 -20.00 13.02
CA VAL A 357 -22.12 -20.15 12.75
C VAL A 357 -21.81 -20.57 11.31
N HIS A 358 -22.77 -21.19 10.63
CA HIS A 358 -22.68 -21.61 9.24
C HIS A 358 -23.31 -20.61 8.26
N ALA A 359 -23.76 -19.44 8.72
CA ALA A 359 -24.33 -18.42 7.85
C ALA A 359 -23.32 -18.07 6.75
N GLN A 360 -23.79 -18.15 5.51
CA GLN A 360 -23.01 -17.80 4.33
C GLN A 360 -23.44 -16.42 3.84
N GLY A 361 -22.50 -15.52 3.58
CA GLY A 361 -22.77 -14.19 3.06
C GLY A 361 -21.53 -13.32 2.93
N GLY A 362 -21.64 -12.28 2.10
CA GLY A 362 -20.61 -11.26 1.91
C GLY A 362 -19.24 -11.78 1.45
N ALA A 363 -18.21 -10.96 1.64
CA ALA A 363 -16.87 -11.19 1.09
C ALA A 363 -16.15 -12.43 1.64
N PHE A 364 -16.42 -12.82 2.89
CA PHE A 364 -15.70 -13.94 3.53
C PHE A 364 -16.46 -15.25 3.47
N THR A 365 -17.67 -15.27 2.93
CA THR A 365 -18.61 -16.40 2.98
C THR A 365 -19.00 -16.76 4.42
N THR A 366 -18.10 -17.23 5.28
CA THR A 366 -18.43 -17.64 6.67
C THR A 366 -17.58 -16.92 7.72
N ALA A 367 -18.01 -16.98 8.98
CA ALA A 367 -17.29 -16.41 10.11
C ALA A 367 -15.89 -17.00 10.30
N LEU A 368 -15.70 -18.30 10.03
CA LEU A 368 -14.38 -18.95 10.13
C LEU A 368 -13.40 -18.40 9.08
N HIS A 369 -13.85 -18.32 7.83
CA HIS A 369 -13.09 -17.69 6.76
C HIS A 369 -12.79 -16.20 7.07
N ALA A 370 -13.75 -15.46 7.63
CA ALA A 370 -13.54 -14.08 8.07
C ALA A 370 -12.45 -13.96 9.16
N ALA A 371 -12.53 -14.81 10.19
CA ALA A 371 -11.53 -14.88 11.25
C ALA A 371 -10.13 -15.24 10.71
N CYS A 372 -10.09 -16.06 9.65
CA CYS A 372 -8.90 -16.53 8.98
C CYS A 372 -8.34 -15.59 7.91
N PHE A 373 -9.08 -14.63 7.36
CA PHE A 373 -8.63 -13.79 6.24
C PHE A 373 -7.43 -12.87 6.56
N THR A 374 -7.14 -12.68 7.85
CA THR A 374 -6.25 -11.60 8.27
C THR A 374 -4.78 -11.77 7.89
N ARG A 375 -4.19 -10.63 7.50
CA ARG A 375 -2.78 -10.55 7.13
C ARG A 375 -1.92 -11.00 8.32
N PRO A 376 -0.88 -11.83 8.10
CA PRO A 376 -0.04 -12.34 9.19
C PRO A 376 0.54 -11.29 10.13
N ARG A 377 0.74 -10.06 9.65
CA ARG A 377 1.27 -8.91 10.39
C ARG A 377 0.29 -8.38 11.46
N GLU A 378 -1.00 -8.58 11.26
CA GLU A 378 -2.08 -8.05 12.10
C GLU A 378 -2.65 -9.12 13.04
N ARG A 379 -2.17 -10.38 12.94
CA ARG A 379 -2.62 -11.49 13.79
C ARG A 379 -2.12 -11.32 15.22
N LYS A 380 -3.04 -11.05 16.16
CA LYS A 380 -2.77 -10.78 17.58
C LYS A 380 -3.19 -11.95 18.48
N LYS A 381 -3.30 -11.71 19.80
CA LYS A 381 -3.58 -12.79 20.77
C LYS A 381 -4.94 -13.43 20.44
N GLY A 382 -6.04 -12.67 20.50
CA GLY A 382 -7.42 -13.19 20.38
C GLY A 382 -7.82 -13.90 19.09
N ASP A 383 -7.07 -13.80 17.99
CA ASP A 383 -7.44 -14.47 16.73
C ASP A 383 -7.39 -15.99 16.82
N VAL A 384 -6.47 -16.52 17.62
CA VAL A 384 -6.35 -17.98 17.80
C VAL A 384 -7.53 -18.49 18.61
N GLU A 385 -7.90 -17.75 19.66
CA GLU A 385 -9.06 -18.03 20.49
C GLU A 385 -10.36 -17.89 19.69
N MET A 386 -10.47 -16.90 18.79
CA MET A 386 -11.60 -16.75 17.87
C MET A 386 -11.75 -17.94 16.93
N ILE A 387 -10.67 -18.33 16.23
CA ILE A 387 -10.70 -19.47 15.31
C ILE A 387 -11.03 -20.75 16.08
N ARG A 388 -10.44 -20.95 17.26
CA ARG A 388 -10.76 -22.08 18.13
C ARG A 388 -12.23 -22.07 18.54
N LEU A 389 -12.75 -20.93 18.99
CA LEU A 389 -14.14 -20.79 19.40
C LEU A 389 -15.09 -21.16 18.27
N LEU A 390 -14.85 -20.69 17.04
CA LEU A 390 -15.68 -21.03 15.88
C LEU A 390 -15.60 -22.52 15.54
N LEU A 391 -14.39 -23.12 15.57
CA LEU A 391 -14.21 -24.56 15.37
C LEU A 391 -14.89 -25.39 16.47
N ASP A 392 -14.84 -24.93 17.72
CA ASP A 392 -15.49 -25.58 18.87
C ASP A 392 -17.02 -25.48 18.77
N HIS A 393 -17.55 -24.44 18.12
CA HIS A 393 -18.97 -24.31 17.75
C HIS A 393 -19.32 -25.02 16.42
N GLY A 394 -18.38 -25.79 15.85
CA GLY A 394 -18.64 -26.68 14.70
C GLY A 394 -18.43 -26.06 13.33
N ALA A 395 -17.78 -24.90 13.21
CA ALA A 395 -17.52 -24.27 11.92
C ALA A 395 -16.76 -25.21 10.96
N HIS A 396 -17.22 -25.30 9.71
CA HIS A 396 -16.64 -26.18 8.71
C HIS A 396 -15.34 -25.61 8.13
N ILE A 397 -14.29 -26.43 8.10
CA ILE A 397 -12.99 -26.06 7.49
C ILE A 397 -13.10 -25.93 5.98
N GLN A 398 -13.90 -26.79 5.35
CA GLN A 398 -14.11 -26.81 3.91
C GLN A 398 -15.57 -26.48 3.63
N VAL A 399 -15.80 -25.45 2.81
CA VAL A 399 -17.12 -25.08 2.33
C VAL A 399 -17.10 -25.18 0.80
N PRO A 400 -17.92 -26.06 0.19
CA PRO A 400 -17.92 -26.24 -1.27
C PRO A 400 -18.22 -24.94 -2.02
N GLY A 401 -17.49 -24.69 -3.11
CA GLY A 401 -17.70 -23.51 -3.95
C GLY A 401 -17.15 -22.20 -3.38
N VAL A 402 -16.41 -22.27 -2.26
CA VAL A 402 -15.79 -21.10 -1.63
C VAL A 402 -14.35 -20.95 -2.12
N SER A 403 -14.17 -19.82 -2.76
CA SER A 403 -12.96 -19.25 -3.36
C SER A 403 -11.97 -18.72 -2.29
N SER A 404 -12.48 -18.27 -1.14
CA SER A 404 -11.68 -17.60 -0.12
C SER A 404 -10.77 -18.55 0.65
N GLY A 405 -9.47 -18.47 0.34
CA GLY A 405 -8.31 -19.07 1.02
C GLY A 405 -8.60 -20.00 2.20
N SER A 406 -8.28 -21.29 2.03
CA SER A 406 -8.46 -22.32 3.06
C SER A 406 -7.87 -21.90 4.41
N VAL A 407 -8.58 -22.25 5.49
CA VAL A 407 -8.17 -22.07 6.90
C VAL A 407 -6.72 -22.49 7.11
N LEU A 408 -6.26 -23.52 6.39
CA LEU A 408 -4.88 -24.00 6.43
C LEU A 408 -3.86 -22.93 5.99
N HIS A 409 -4.11 -22.23 4.89
CA HIS A 409 -3.24 -21.14 4.39
C HIS A 409 -3.12 -20.01 5.40
N ALA A 410 -4.26 -19.60 5.95
CA ALA A 410 -4.34 -18.59 6.99
C ALA A 410 -3.52 -18.98 8.23
N VAL A 411 -3.67 -20.23 8.68
CA VAL A 411 -2.95 -20.72 9.86
C VAL A 411 -1.46 -20.88 9.58
N ALA A 412 -1.07 -21.39 8.41
CA ALA A 412 0.32 -21.55 7.98
C ALA A 412 1.04 -20.21 7.78
N SER A 413 0.35 -19.20 7.24
CA SER A 413 0.91 -17.88 7.02
C SER A 413 1.18 -17.09 8.30
N SER A 414 0.63 -17.46 9.46
CA SER A 414 0.81 -16.70 10.72
C SER A 414 2.27 -16.63 11.23
N ASN A 415 2.61 -15.61 12.02
CA ASN A 415 3.95 -15.43 12.56
C ASN A 415 4.15 -15.92 13.99
N LYS A 416 3.09 -16.32 14.71
CA LYS A 416 3.18 -16.67 16.13
C LYS A 416 3.31 -18.17 16.35
N SER A 417 4.14 -18.58 17.31
CA SER A 417 4.36 -20.00 17.66
C SER A 417 3.08 -20.77 18.01
N LYS A 418 2.14 -20.14 18.72
CA LYS A 418 0.84 -20.73 19.08
C LYS A 418 0.03 -21.24 17.88
N TYR A 419 0.21 -20.68 16.68
CA TYR A 419 -0.47 -21.15 15.48
C TYR A 419 0.05 -22.50 15.00
N ASN A 420 1.20 -22.98 15.46
CA ASN A 420 1.65 -24.35 15.15
C ASN A 420 0.72 -25.38 15.81
N SER A 421 0.21 -25.12 17.02
CA SER A 421 -0.80 -26.00 17.65
C SER A 421 -2.15 -25.94 16.93
N LEU A 422 -2.53 -24.77 16.43
CA LEU A 422 -3.74 -24.61 15.62
C LEU A 422 -3.59 -25.30 14.25
N LEU A 423 -2.39 -25.29 13.66
CA LEU A 423 -2.08 -25.97 12.41
C LEU A 423 -2.31 -27.47 12.54
N LEU A 424 -1.80 -28.07 13.61
CA LEU A 424 -2.06 -29.49 13.91
C LEU A 424 -3.56 -29.76 14.05
N ARG A 425 -4.29 -28.91 14.80
CA ARG A 425 -5.75 -29.06 14.96
C ARG A 425 -6.51 -28.99 13.63
N VAL A 426 -6.11 -28.08 12.73
CA VAL A 426 -6.73 -27.95 11.40
C VAL A 426 -6.44 -29.18 10.52
N LEU A 427 -5.24 -29.74 10.61
CA LEU A 427 -4.89 -30.99 9.92
C LEU A 427 -5.64 -32.21 10.50
N GLU A 428 -5.79 -32.29 11.83
CA GLU A 428 -6.60 -33.32 12.51
C GLU A 428 -8.06 -33.30 12.08
N LEU A 429 -8.60 -32.12 11.81
CA LEU A 429 -9.95 -31.91 11.33
C LEU A 429 -10.09 -32.13 9.81
N GLY A 430 -9.03 -32.61 9.14
CA GLY A 430 -9.07 -33.10 7.76
C GLY A 430 -8.69 -32.10 6.68
N ALA A 431 -7.94 -31.03 7.00
CA ALA A 431 -7.42 -30.13 5.98
C ALA A 431 -6.36 -30.81 5.09
N ASP A 432 -6.46 -30.62 3.77
CA ASP A 432 -5.47 -31.12 2.80
C ASP A 432 -4.22 -30.22 2.76
N ILE A 433 -3.06 -30.79 3.11
CA ILE A 433 -1.77 -30.09 3.24
C ILE A 433 -1.28 -29.47 1.93
N ASN A 434 -1.65 -30.05 0.79
CA ASN A 434 -1.23 -29.61 -0.55
C ASN A 434 -2.36 -28.94 -1.34
N GLN A 435 -3.50 -28.65 -0.69
CA GLN A 435 -4.58 -27.89 -1.32
C GLN A 435 -4.03 -26.53 -1.75
N ALA A 436 -4.07 -26.27 -3.05
CA ALA A 436 -3.79 -24.94 -3.57
C ALA A 436 -5.04 -24.05 -3.43
N ASP A 437 -4.83 -22.78 -3.05
CA ASP A 437 -5.86 -21.76 -3.20
C ASP A 437 -5.96 -21.24 -4.66
N GLU A 438 -6.84 -20.27 -4.90
CA GLU A 438 -7.07 -19.74 -6.25
C GLU A 438 -5.88 -18.95 -6.83
N ARG A 439 -4.93 -18.52 -5.98
CA ARG A 439 -3.69 -17.90 -6.43
C ARG A 439 -2.63 -18.94 -6.79
N GLY A 440 -2.93 -20.21 -6.59
CA GLY A 440 -1.96 -21.30 -6.67
C GLY A 440 -1.02 -21.35 -5.48
N GLY A 441 -1.39 -20.82 -4.32
CA GLY A 441 -0.55 -20.96 -3.12
C GLY A 441 -0.94 -22.20 -2.33
N THR A 442 0.05 -22.96 -1.83
CA THR A 442 -0.17 -23.96 -0.77
C THR A 442 0.22 -23.41 0.60
N ALA A 443 -0.14 -24.11 1.68
CA ALA A 443 0.27 -23.78 3.03
C ALA A 443 1.79 -23.52 3.17
N LEU A 444 2.62 -24.27 2.44
CA LEU A 444 4.07 -24.10 2.41
C LEU A 444 4.49 -22.79 1.75
N HIS A 445 3.92 -22.44 0.59
CA HIS A 445 4.18 -21.15 -0.08
C HIS A 445 3.96 -19.97 0.86
N TYR A 446 2.81 -19.97 1.55
CA TYR A 446 2.45 -18.90 2.48
C TYR A 446 3.34 -18.84 3.73
N ALA A 447 3.77 -19.98 4.27
CA ALA A 447 4.70 -20.02 5.40
C ALA A 447 6.09 -19.50 5.03
N LEU A 448 6.56 -19.79 3.82
CA LEU A 448 7.84 -19.33 3.30
C LEU A 448 7.84 -17.82 3.04
N GLN A 449 6.79 -17.31 2.39
CA GLN A 449 6.65 -15.88 2.06
C GLN A 449 6.48 -14.96 3.30
N ASN A 450 6.06 -15.49 4.45
CA ASN A 450 5.99 -14.67 5.66
C ASN A 450 7.38 -14.39 6.24
N MET A 451 7.82 -13.14 6.20
CA MET A 451 9.15 -12.69 6.67
C MET A 451 9.20 -12.26 8.14
N ARG A 452 8.09 -12.36 8.89
CA ARG A 452 7.96 -11.66 10.18
C ARG A 452 7.54 -12.56 11.34
N PHE A 453 8.11 -13.76 11.40
CA PHE A 453 7.96 -14.68 12.52
C PHE A 453 8.45 -14.06 13.84
N ASP A 454 7.80 -14.41 14.96
CA ASP A 454 8.19 -13.94 16.29
C ASP A 454 9.60 -14.40 16.70
N SER A 455 10.04 -15.55 16.20
CA SER A 455 11.40 -16.04 16.28
C SER A 455 11.78 -16.86 15.05
N LYS A 456 13.09 -16.99 14.80
CA LYS A 456 13.63 -17.89 13.77
C LYS A 456 13.18 -19.34 14.01
N ASP A 457 13.16 -19.75 15.28
CA ASP A 457 12.73 -21.08 15.69
C ASP A 457 11.27 -21.35 15.32
N THR A 458 10.39 -20.35 15.43
CA THR A 458 9.00 -20.51 15.03
C THR A 458 8.87 -20.71 13.51
N LYS A 459 9.59 -19.92 12.70
CA LYS A 459 9.57 -20.07 11.24
C LYS A 459 10.07 -21.45 10.84
N GLN A 460 11.22 -21.85 11.38
CA GLN A 460 11.81 -23.15 11.14
C GLN A 460 10.88 -24.29 11.57
N SER A 461 10.30 -24.19 12.77
CA SER A 461 9.35 -25.19 13.27
C SER A 461 8.12 -25.30 12.37
N ARG A 462 7.63 -24.19 11.83
CA ARG A 462 6.47 -24.20 10.93
C ARG A 462 6.77 -24.86 9.60
N ILE A 463 7.88 -24.49 8.97
CA ILE A 463 8.30 -25.06 7.69
C ILE A 463 8.55 -26.57 7.86
N ARG A 464 9.22 -26.97 8.94
CA ARG A 464 9.43 -28.40 9.27
C ARG A 464 8.11 -29.13 9.48
N LEU A 465 7.20 -28.59 10.28
CA LEU A 465 5.90 -29.22 10.53
C LEU A 465 5.15 -29.44 9.22
N LEU A 466 5.10 -28.46 8.32
CA LEU A 466 4.45 -28.61 7.02
C LEU A 466 5.11 -29.71 6.17
N ILE A 467 6.44 -29.70 6.04
CA ILE A 467 7.18 -30.69 5.24
C ILE A 467 7.07 -32.10 5.83
N GLU A 468 7.19 -32.23 7.15
CA GLU A 468 7.05 -33.51 7.87
C GLU A 468 5.64 -34.10 7.75
N HIS A 469 4.61 -33.26 7.56
CA HIS A 469 3.22 -33.69 7.32
C HIS A 469 2.88 -33.80 5.83
N GLY A 470 3.88 -33.80 4.94
CA GLY A 470 3.72 -34.13 3.53
C GLY A 470 3.52 -32.95 2.58
N ALA A 471 3.89 -31.73 2.97
CA ALA A 471 3.91 -30.60 2.04
C ALA A 471 4.95 -30.82 0.91
N ASP A 472 4.51 -30.71 -0.34
CA ASP A 472 5.37 -30.87 -1.51
C ASP A 472 6.20 -29.60 -1.77
N VAL A 473 7.53 -29.75 -1.72
CA VAL A 473 8.51 -28.65 -1.90
C VAL A 473 8.77 -28.30 -3.37
N HIS A 474 8.27 -29.10 -4.30
CA HIS A 474 8.40 -28.90 -5.74
C HIS A 474 7.08 -28.55 -6.43
N LEU A 475 5.96 -28.55 -5.69
CA LEU A 475 4.66 -28.30 -6.27
C LEU A 475 4.60 -26.89 -6.85
N ALA A 476 4.66 -26.81 -8.17
CA ALA A 476 4.51 -25.57 -8.92
C ALA A 476 3.03 -25.32 -9.20
N VAL A 477 2.50 -24.20 -8.72
CA VAL A 477 1.08 -23.88 -8.91
C VAL A 477 0.89 -22.39 -9.21
N GLY A 478 0.07 -22.10 -10.22
CA GLY A 478 -0.27 -20.74 -10.65
C GLY A 478 0.95 -19.87 -10.92
N ASP A 479 0.82 -18.58 -10.62
CA ASP A 479 1.89 -17.59 -10.80
C ASP A 479 2.92 -17.61 -9.67
N LEU A 480 2.60 -18.26 -8.54
CA LEU A 480 3.50 -18.41 -7.39
C LEU A 480 4.64 -19.40 -7.64
N GLY A 481 4.56 -20.18 -8.72
CA GLY A 481 5.59 -21.13 -9.12
C GLY A 481 5.89 -22.17 -8.05
N SER A 482 7.15 -22.59 -7.94
CA SER A 482 7.59 -23.50 -6.87
C SER A 482 7.78 -22.77 -5.54
N PRO A 483 7.77 -23.49 -4.40
CA PRO A 483 8.07 -22.90 -3.08
C PRO A 483 9.36 -22.09 -3.05
N LEU A 484 10.43 -22.57 -3.69
CA LEU A 484 11.71 -21.83 -3.81
C LEU A 484 11.57 -20.55 -4.63
N TYR A 485 10.96 -20.65 -5.82
CA TYR A 485 10.71 -19.50 -6.68
C TYR A 485 9.89 -18.43 -5.94
N SER A 486 8.87 -18.83 -5.18
CA SER A 486 7.98 -17.92 -4.45
C SER A 486 8.68 -17.06 -3.38
N ILE A 487 9.80 -17.52 -2.81
CA ILE A 487 10.62 -16.72 -1.87
C ILE A 487 11.38 -15.64 -2.64
N CYS A 488 11.83 -15.97 -3.85
CA CYS A 488 12.60 -15.09 -4.72
C CYS A 488 11.73 -14.00 -5.38
N VAL A 489 10.40 -14.16 -5.43
CA VAL A 489 9.44 -13.17 -5.94
C VAL A 489 9.15 -12.06 -4.91
N ALA A 490 8.93 -10.84 -5.41
CA ALA A 490 8.76 -9.52 -4.78
C ALA A 490 8.38 -9.33 -3.30
N THR A 491 8.98 -8.30 -2.67
CA THR A 491 8.37 -7.37 -1.67
C THR A 491 9.11 -6.02 -1.72
N THR A 492 8.38 -4.92 -1.60
CA THR A 492 8.82 -3.54 -1.88
C THR A 492 9.81 -2.91 -0.86
N ASN A 493 10.27 -3.64 0.17
CA ASN A 493 11.12 -3.08 1.24
C ASN A 493 12.43 -3.88 1.44
N LEU A 494 13.56 -3.18 1.59
CA LEU A 494 14.90 -3.74 1.87
C LEU A 494 14.94 -4.68 3.08
N SER A 495 14.18 -4.39 4.14
CA SER A 495 14.12 -5.27 5.32
C SER A 495 13.57 -6.66 4.99
N ASP A 496 12.61 -6.75 4.07
CA ASP A 496 12.04 -8.02 3.65
C ASP A 496 13.01 -8.81 2.75
N VAL A 497 13.91 -8.13 2.02
CA VAL A 497 14.96 -8.77 1.19
C VAL A 497 15.95 -9.58 2.05
N TYR A 498 16.43 -9.03 3.16
CA TYR A 498 17.35 -9.74 4.06
C TYR A 498 16.72 -11.00 4.68
N GLU A 499 15.42 -10.95 5.02
CA GLU A 499 14.72 -12.12 5.56
C GLU A 499 14.41 -13.16 4.48
N LYS A 500 14.19 -12.74 3.23
CA LYS A 500 14.10 -13.64 2.08
C LYS A 500 15.38 -14.40 1.86
N ASP A 501 16.53 -13.72 1.86
CA ASP A 501 17.84 -14.36 1.76
C ASP A 501 18.04 -15.44 2.84
N ARG A 502 17.62 -15.16 4.09
CA ARG A 502 17.64 -16.14 5.18
C ARG A 502 16.68 -17.30 4.95
N THR A 503 15.52 -17.03 4.37
CA THR A 503 14.50 -18.05 4.11
C THR A 503 14.91 -18.98 2.97
N VAL A 504 15.53 -18.46 1.91
CA VAL A 504 16.16 -19.27 0.86
C VAL A 504 17.21 -20.17 1.48
N ALA A 505 18.11 -19.62 2.31
CA ALA A 505 19.11 -20.42 3.00
C ALA A 505 18.48 -21.54 3.86
N LEU A 506 17.46 -21.22 4.66
CA LEU A 506 16.75 -22.19 5.48
C LEU A 506 16.10 -23.31 4.66
N LEU A 507 15.46 -22.99 3.53
CA LEU A 507 14.83 -24.00 2.67
C LEU A 507 15.89 -24.90 2.02
N LEU A 508 17.00 -24.34 1.53
CA LEU A 508 18.11 -25.11 0.97
C LEU A 508 18.81 -25.99 2.03
N GLU A 509 18.77 -25.60 3.32
CA GLU A 509 19.29 -26.39 4.44
C GLU A 509 18.33 -27.53 4.84
N ILE A 510 17.02 -27.28 4.87
CA ILE A 510 16.00 -28.29 5.18
C ILE A 510 15.86 -29.30 4.03
N CYS A 511 16.02 -28.84 2.78
CA CYS A 511 15.89 -29.66 1.56
C CYS A 511 17.15 -29.50 0.67
N PRO A 512 18.25 -30.20 0.97
CA PRO A 512 19.51 -30.07 0.22
C PRO A 512 19.43 -30.40 -1.28
N ASP A 513 18.49 -31.29 -1.64
CA ASP A 513 18.27 -31.83 -2.99
C ASP A 513 17.22 -31.05 -3.80
N ILE A 514 16.80 -29.88 -3.32
CA ILE A 514 15.82 -29.04 -4.02
C ILE A 514 16.37 -28.57 -5.38
N ASP A 515 15.53 -28.66 -6.42
CA ASP A 515 15.88 -28.20 -7.76
C ASP A 515 15.85 -26.66 -7.83
N VAL A 516 17.03 -26.05 -7.92
CA VAL A 516 17.19 -24.58 -8.04
C VAL A 516 16.96 -24.07 -9.46
N ASN A 517 16.90 -24.96 -10.45
CA ASN A 517 16.72 -24.63 -11.86
C ASN A 517 15.30 -24.92 -12.35
N ALA A 518 14.38 -25.27 -11.43
CA ALA A 518 12.97 -25.40 -11.74
C ALA A 518 12.46 -24.16 -12.48
N GLN A 519 11.94 -24.38 -13.69
CA GLN A 519 11.41 -23.33 -14.55
C GLN A 519 9.93 -23.11 -14.25
N GLY A 520 9.50 -21.84 -14.27
CA GLY A 520 8.11 -21.47 -14.05
C GLY A 520 7.96 -20.11 -13.38
N GLY A 521 6.70 -19.66 -13.29
CA GLY A 521 6.32 -18.34 -12.80
C GLY A 521 6.68 -17.21 -13.77
N GLU A 522 6.23 -16.00 -13.46
CA GLU A 522 6.32 -14.79 -14.29
C GLU A 522 7.75 -14.44 -14.77
N TYR A 523 8.76 -14.74 -13.94
CA TYR A 523 10.17 -14.43 -14.24
C TYR A 523 10.95 -15.62 -14.81
N GLY A 524 10.31 -16.78 -14.94
CA GLY A 524 10.90 -17.99 -15.51
C GLY A 524 11.84 -18.79 -14.61
N SER A 525 12.52 -18.18 -13.63
CA SER A 525 13.33 -18.90 -12.64
C SER A 525 13.50 -18.16 -11.31
N ALA A 526 13.90 -18.90 -10.26
CA ALA A 526 14.19 -18.32 -8.94
C ALA A 526 15.34 -17.30 -9.00
N LEU A 527 16.34 -17.52 -9.87
CA LEU A 527 17.46 -16.60 -10.06
C LEU A 527 17.00 -15.26 -10.68
N GLN A 528 16.12 -15.29 -11.69
CA GLN A 528 15.58 -14.08 -12.30
C GLN A 528 14.69 -13.31 -11.33
N ALA A 529 13.84 -14.03 -10.57
CA ALA A 529 13.02 -13.43 -9.53
C ALA A 529 13.87 -12.76 -8.43
N ALA A 530 14.96 -13.41 -7.99
CA ALA A 530 15.89 -12.86 -7.02
C ALA A 530 16.61 -11.61 -7.53
N ALA A 531 16.97 -11.57 -8.82
CA ALA A 531 17.62 -10.42 -9.44
C ALA A 531 16.68 -9.22 -9.54
N TRP A 532 15.42 -9.46 -9.96
CA TRP A 532 14.37 -8.45 -9.95
C TRP A 532 14.06 -7.92 -8.54
N SER A 533 14.14 -8.78 -7.53
CA SER A 533 13.79 -8.45 -6.14
C SER A 533 14.93 -7.85 -5.31
N GLY A 534 16.15 -7.75 -5.83
CA GLY A 534 17.25 -7.17 -5.08
C GLY A 534 17.97 -8.14 -4.12
N GLN A 535 17.76 -9.45 -4.25
CA GLN A 535 18.22 -10.48 -3.30
C GLN A 535 19.66 -10.95 -3.60
N ALA A 536 20.64 -10.09 -3.30
CA ALA A 536 22.05 -10.35 -3.64
C ALA A 536 22.62 -11.64 -3.02
N GLU A 537 22.27 -11.95 -1.77
CA GLU A 537 22.77 -13.16 -1.10
C GLU A 537 22.07 -14.43 -1.65
N SER A 538 20.79 -14.36 -1.99
CA SER A 538 20.09 -15.44 -2.71
C SER A 538 20.71 -15.71 -4.08
N ILE A 539 21.06 -14.67 -4.86
CA ILE A 539 21.78 -14.82 -6.13
C ILE A 539 23.08 -15.61 -5.91
N LYS A 540 23.85 -15.27 -4.88
CA LYS A 540 25.08 -15.98 -4.55
C LYS A 540 24.84 -17.46 -4.23
N ARG A 541 23.89 -17.76 -3.34
CA ARG A 541 23.57 -19.13 -2.90
C ARG A 541 23.01 -20.00 -4.02
N LEU A 542 22.12 -19.42 -4.84
CA LEU A 542 21.57 -20.09 -6.02
C LEU A 542 22.69 -20.41 -7.02
N SER A 543 23.61 -19.47 -7.29
CA SER A 543 24.78 -19.71 -8.14
C SER A 543 25.70 -20.80 -7.59
N GLU A 544 25.96 -20.82 -6.28
CA GLU A 544 26.74 -21.89 -5.61
C GLU A 544 26.08 -23.28 -5.76
N LYS A 545 24.74 -23.32 -5.83
CA LYS A 545 23.95 -24.53 -6.10
C LYS A 545 23.77 -24.84 -7.59
N GLY A 546 24.43 -24.09 -8.49
CA GLY A 546 24.43 -24.36 -9.92
C GLY A 546 23.26 -23.73 -10.69
N ALA A 547 22.72 -22.61 -10.21
CA ALA A 547 21.69 -21.87 -10.94
C ALA A 547 22.19 -21.38 -12.31
N HIS A 548 21.37 -21.58 -13.34
CA HIS A 548 21.69 -21.17 -14.69
C HIS A 548 21.55 -19.64 -14.89
N VAL A 549 22.67 -18.95 -15.13
CA VAL A 549 22.73 -17.48 -15.29
C VAL A 549 22.24 -16.96 -16.65
N HIS A 550 22.13 -17.86 -17.64
CA HIS A 550 21.74 -17.54 -19.01
C HIS A 550 20.32 -18.00 -19.37
N VAL A 551 19.52 -18.41 -18.37
CA VAL A 551 18.13 -18.77 -18.64
C VAL A 551 17.45 -17.54 -19.21
N ARG A 552 16.90 -17.70 -20.41
CA ARG A 552 15.97 -16.71 -20.95
C ARG A 552 14.61 -16.97 -20.32
N GLY A 553 14.08 -15.95 -19.66
CA GLY A 553 12.76 -15.98 -19.03
C GLY A 553 11.81 -15.04 -19.76
N ASP A 554 10.51 -15.18 -19.49
CA ASP A 554 9.48 -14.55 -20.31
C ASP A 554 9.45 -13.02 -20.14
N LYS A 555 9.35 -12.52 -18.90
CA LYS A 555 9.07 -11.09 -18.66
C LYS A 555 10.21 -10.11 -18.95
N TYR A 556 11.42 -10.39 -18.47
CA TYR A 556 12.57 -9.47 -18.61
C TYR A 556 13.66 -10.02 -19.52
N GLY A 557 13.47 -11.19 -20.12
CA GLY A 557 14.49 -11.85 -20.93
C GLY A 557 15.63 -12.46 -20.11
N SER A 558 16.15 -11.79 -19.08
CA SER A 558 17.24 -12.33 -18.24
C SER A 558 17.27 -11.73 -16.83
N ALA A 559 17.98 -12.40 -15.91
CA ALA A 559 18.26 -11.89 -14.58
C ALA A 559 19.01 -10.54 -14.62
N LEU A 560 19.88 -10.35 -15.62
CA LEU A 560 20.65 -9.12 -15.80
C LEU A 560 19.74 -7.94 -16.16
N ASN A 561 18.85 -8.12 -17.14
CA ASN A 561 17.90 -7.08 -17.53
C ASN A 561 16.95 -6.71 -16.38
N ALA A 562 16.46 -7.72 -15.65
CA ALA A 562 15.63 -7.49 -14.47
C ALA A 562 16.35 -6.59 -13.45
N ALA A 563 17.63 -6.85 -13.17
CA ALA A 563 18.43 -6.01 -12.27
C ALA A 563 18.65 -4.59 -12.83
N VAL A 564 18.80 -4.42 -14.15
CA VAL A 564 18.97 -3.10 -14.80
C VAL A 564 17.70 -2.26 -14.75
N ILE A 565 16.55 -2.84 -15.13
CA ILE A 565 15.23 -2.18 -15.10
C ILE A 565 14.93 -1.63 -13.71
N MET A 566 15.27 -2.41 -12.67
CA MET A 566 15.09 -2.04 -11.28
C MET A 566 16.22 -1.14 -10.71
N GLY A 567 17.31 -0.95 -11.46
CA GLY A 567 18.47 -0.13 -11.07
C GLY A 567 19.34 -0.74 -9.97
N TYR A 568 19.39 -2.07 -9.85
CA TYR A 568 20.16 -2.79 -8.84
C TYR A 568 21.60 -3.06 -9.30
N TRP A 569 22.38 -1.99 -9.42
CA TRP A 569 23.73 -2.01 -10.01
C TRP A 569 24.72 -2.94 -9.31
N ASN A 570 24.56 -3.20 -8.00
CA ASN A 570 25.35 -4.21 -7.28
C ASN A 570 25.07 -5.64 -7.78
N ILE A 571 23.80 -5.95 -8.07
CA ILE A 571 23.39 -7.25 -8.63
C ILE A 571 23.77 -7.34 -10.10
N VAL A 572 23.63 -6.26 -10.86
CA VAL A 572 24.15 -6.17 -12.24
C VAL A 572 25.63 -6.58 -12.26
N LYS A 573 26.44 -6.01 -11.36
CA LYS A 573 27.86 -6.37 -11.24
C LYS A 573 28.07 -7.84 -10.88
N MET A 574 27.37 -8.37 -9.88
CA MET A 574 27.48 -9.79 -9.48
C MET A 574 27.08 -10.76 -10.60
N LEU A 575 26.02 -10.43 -11.36
CA LEU A 575 25.57 -11.25 -12.48
C LEU A 575 26.60 -11.24 -13.62
N LEU A 576 27.17 -10.08 -13.95
CA LEU A 576 28.24 -9.98 -14.94
C LEU A 576 29.50 -10.76 -14.53
N GLU A 577 29.89 -10.68 -13.25
CA GLU A 577 31.01 -11.47 -12.69
C GLU A 577 30.74 -12.98 -12.74
N ASN A 578 29.48 -13.40 -12.57
CA ASN A 578 29.02 -14.78 -12.73
C ASN A 578 28.80 -15.18 -14.20
N GLY A 579 29.23 -14.35 -15.15
CA GLY A 579 29.23 -14.66 -16.58
C GLY A 579 27.98 -14.24 -17.34
N ALA A 580 27.01 -13.56 -16.73
CA ALA A 580 25.85 -13.01 -17.45
C ALA A 580 26.30 -12.01 -18.53
N ARG A 581 25.53 -11.89 -19.62
CA ARG A 581 25.86 -11.03 -20.76
C ARG A 581 24.68 -10.14 -21.11
N PRO A 582 24.91 -8.84 -21.42
CA PRO A 582 23.87 -7.96 -21.94
C PRO A 582 23.25 -8.45 -23.25
N ASP A 583 21.98 -8.15 -23.47
CA ASP A 583 21.22 -8.72 -24.58
C ASP A 583 21.69 -8.29 -25.98
N PHE A 584 22.26 -7.09 -26.08
CA PHE A 584 22.83 -6.55 -27.33
C PHE A 584 24.12 -7.28 -27.79
N HIS A 585 24.57 -8.31 -27.08
CA HIS A 585 25.54 -9.27 -27.61
C HIS A 585 24.94 -10.22 -28.65
N TRP A 586 23.60 -10.32 -28.72
CA TRP A 586 22.88 -11.24 -29.62
C TRP A 586 22.04 -10.53 -30.69
N GLN A 587 21.82 -9.21 -30.59
CA GLN A 587 21.06 -8.39 -31.54
C GLN A 587 21.67 -6.97 -31.63
N ASP A 588 21.79 -6.40 -32.83
CA ASP A 588 22.35 -5.05 -33.04
C ASP A 588 21.38 -3.92 -32.61
N GLU A 589 20.06 -4.18 -32.68
CA GLU A 589 18.98 -3.24 -32.34
C GLU A 589 18.22 -3.69 -31.07
N MET A 590 17.68 -2.72 -30.32
CA MET A 590 16.93 -2.98 -29.08
C MET A 590 15.51 -3.43 -29.41
N ASP A 591 14.95 -4.35 -28.63
CA ASP A 591 13.56 -4.80 -28.77
C ASP A 591 12.61 -3.68 -28.31
N GLU A 592 12.14 -2.86 -29.26
CA GLU A 592 11.25 -1.73 -28.98
C GLU A 592 9.84 -2.17 -28.55
N ASP A 593 9.39 -3.35 -28.96
CA ASP A 593 8.11 -3.90 -28.52
C ASP A 593 8.19 -4.31 -27.05
N TRP A 594 9.26 -4.99 -26.65
CA TRP A 594 9.54 -5.28 -25.23
C TRP A 594 9.74 -4.00 -24.41
N LEU A 595 10.43 -2.99 -24.94
CA LEU A 595 10.57 -1.70 -24.24
C LEU A 595 9.23 -0.99 -24.07
N ALA A 596 8.29 -1.10 -25.02
CA ALA A 596 6.95 -0.56 -24.87
C ALA A 596 6.17 -1.26 -23.73
N GLU A 597 6.34 -2.57 -23.56
CA GLU A 597 5.77 -3.31 -22.43
C GLU A 597 6.41 -2.89 -21.10
N VAL A 598 7.74 -2.78 -21.04
CA VAL A 598 8.47 -2.27 -19.87
C VAL A 598 8.01 -0.85 -19.52
N GLN A 599 7.81 0.03 -20.50
CA GLN A 599 7.31 1.38 -20.27
C GLN A 599 5.89 1.39 -19.70
N LYS A 600 5.02 0.51 -20.20
CA LYS A 600 3.65 0.38 -19.72
C LYS A 600 3.61 -0.09 -18.26
N GLU A 601 4.48 -1.02 -17.88
CA GLU A 601 4.47 -1.63 -16.55
C GLU A 601 5.28 -0.85 -15.50
N HIS A 602 6.46 -0.38 -15.87
CA HIS A 602 7.43 0.23 -14.95
C HIS A 602 7.61 1.73 -15.19
N GLY A 603 6.86 2.28 -16.14
CA GLY A 603 6.92 3.68 -16.49
C GLY A 603 8.12 4.02 -17.37
N ARG A 604 8.11 5.26 -17.86
CA ARG A 604 9.14 5.83 -18.72
C ARG A 604 10.55 5.73 -18.11
N GLY A 605 10.69 5.95 -16.81
CA GLY A 605 11.99 5.92 -16.13
C GLY A 605 12.71 4.57 -16.21
N ALA A 606 11.99 3.45 -16.27
CA ALA A 606 12.59 2.12 -16.41
C ALA A 606 13.23 1.91 -17.80
N VAL A 607 12.55 2.36 -18.85
CA VAL A 607 13.07 2.33 -20.23
C VAL A 607 14.26 3.26 -20.38
N GLU A 608 14.20 4.46 -19.80
CA GLU A 608 15.31 5.41 -19.82
C GLU A 608 16.55 4.82 -19.14
N LYS A 609 16.41 4.14 -17.99
CA LYS A 609 17.52 3.42 -17.32
C LYS A 609 18.11 2.31 -18.18
N TYR A 610 17.28 1.47 -18.78
CA TYR A 610 17.76 0.37 -19.62
C TYR A 610 18.50 0.88 -20.86
N ARG A 611 17.95 1.87 -21.56
CA ARG A 611 18.62 2.52 -22.70
C ARG A 611 19.96 3.13 -22.29
N LYS A 612 20.00 3.81 -21.15
CA LYS A 612 21.24 4.39 -20.61
C LYS A 612 22.28 3.32 -20.26
N PHE A 613 21.87 2.22 -19.62
CA PHE A 613 22.76 1.07 -19.35
C PHE A 613 23.38 0.51 -20.63
N CYS A 614 22.58 0.27 -21.65
CA CYS A 614 23.06 -0.24 -22.94
C CYS A 614 24.05 0.72 -23.60
N GLU A 615 23.78 2.03 -23.57
CA GLU A 615 24.70 3.06 -24.08
C GLU A 615 26.08 2.97 -23.40
N VAL A 616 26.10 2.87 -22.07
CA VAL A 616 27.34 2.83 -21.28
C VAL A 616 28.12 1.54 -21.51
N GLU A 617 27.47 0.39 -21.50
CA GLU A 617 28.15 -0.89 -21.70
C GLU A 617 28.66 -1.06 -23.14
N LYS A 618 27.93 -0.57 -24.15
CA LYS A 618 28.42 -0.49 -25.53
C LYS A 618 29.69 0.37 -25.63
N ARG A 619 29.73 1.50 -24.91
CA ARG A 619 30.90 2.39 -24.84
C ARG A 619 32.10 1.71 -24.17
N LYS A 620 31.90 0.97 -23.08
CA LYS A 620 32.98 0.22 -22.39
C LYS A 620 33.58 -0.86 -23.29
N LEU A 621 32.74 -1.64 -23.96
CA LEU A 621 33.18 -2.66 -24.92
C LEU A 621 34.00 -2.06 -26.06
N TYR A 622 33.61 -0.88 -26.55
CA TYR A 622 34.38 -0.17 -27.58
C TYR A 622 35.77 0.25 -27.08
N ILE A 623 35.86 0.75 -25.85
CA ILE A 623 37.14 1.13 -25.22
C ILE A 623 38.03 -0.09 -24.98
N GLU A 624 37.49 -1.19 -24.45
CA GLU A 624 38.25 -2.43 -24.22
C GLU A 624 38.79 -3.01 -25.54
N ARG A 625 37.95 -3.06 -26.59
CA ARG A 625 38.38 -3.54 -27.91
C ARG A 625 39.48 -2.68 -28.53
N THR A 626 39.44 -1.37 -28.33
CA THR A 626 40.45 -0.45 -28.87
C THR A 626 41.76 -0.45 -28.07
N GLN A 627 41.73 -0.78 -26.78
CA GLN A 627 42.91 -0.95 -25.94
C GLN A 627 43.62 -2.30 -26.11
N VAL A 628 42.91 -3.36 -26.48
CA VAL A 628 43.52 -4.69 -26.76
C VAL A 628 44.18 -4.74 -28.15
N THR A 629 43.83 -3.80 -29.04
CA THR A 629 44.43 -3.69 -30.40
C THR A 629 45.63 -2.73 -30.49
N ALA A 630 46.00 -2.07 -29.39
CA ALA A 630 47.17 -1.19 -29.28
C ALA A 630 48.26 -1.87 -28.44
#